data_AF-A0AAD5D5Y4-F1
#
_entry.id   AF-A0AAD5D5Y4-F1
#
_cell.length_a   1.000
_cell.length_b   1.000
_cell.length_c   1.000
_cell.angle_alpha   90.00
_cell.angle_beta   90.00
_cell.angle_gamma   90.00
#
_symmetry.space_group_name_H-M   'P 1'
#
loop_
_entity.id
_entity.type
_entity.pdbx_description
1 polymer ?
#
loop_
_entity_poly.entity_id
_entity_poly.type
_entity_poly.pdbx_seq_one_letter_code
_entity_poly.pdbx_strand_id
1 'polypeptide(L)'
;MVEMECQSWVSKGINIHYQVRDNRKGYKAGALKEGLKHDYAKQCEYVVIFDADFQPEPDFLTQTIPFLHHNPELALVQGRWKFVNSNDCLMTRIQEISLNYHFKVEQEFGSITYAFFGFNGTAGVWRMAALDEAGGWKDRTTVKNELPSVLKAYRYQQHRWSCGPANLFRKMIFEIMRNNRVTVWKKIYVLYSFFFVRKIVAHIVAFTLYCIMIPASVLVPEVMIPTWSTIYIPTIITLINATGTPRSFYLVVFWVLFENVMSLHRTKATFIGLFETQRVNEWVVTEKHGDATRHKTELQQTQSRFKIGERYI
;
A
#
# COMPACT_ATOMS: atom_id res chain seq x y z
N MET A 1 11.97 -5.43 23.81
CA MET A 1 12.02 -6.60 22.90
C MET A 1 12.83 -6.30 21.63
N VAL A 2 12.48 -5.30 20.82
CA VAL A 2 13.23 -4.97 19.57
C VAL A 2 14.67 -4.52 19.84
N GLU A 3 14.89 -3.65 20.83
CA GLU A 3 16.24 -3.18 21.18
C GLU A 3 17.18 -4.32 21.59
N MET A 4 16.69 -5.26 22.41
CA MET A 4 17.45 -6.45 22.82
C MET A 4 17.82 -7.34 21.63
N GLU A 5 16.90 -7.49 20.67
CA GLU A 5 17.17 -8.24 19.44
C GLU A 5 18.25 -7.54 18.61
N CYS A 6 18.18 -6.21 18.46
CA CYS A 6 19.24 -5.44 17.79
C CYS A 6 20.60 -5.64 18.48
N GLN A 7 20.66 -5.60 19.82
CA GLN A 7 21.89 -5.85 20.57
C GLN A 7 22.47 -7.25 20.34
N SER A 8 21.61 -8.27 20.20
CA SER A 8 22.00 -9.64 19.84
C SER A 8 22.61 -9.73 18.43
N TRP A 9 22.14 -8.92 17.48
CA TRP A 9 22.74 -8.86 16.14
C TRP A 9 24.05 -8.06 16.13
N VAL A 10 24.15 -7.00 16.92
CA VAL A 10 25.41 -6.26 17.12
C VAL A 10 26.50 -7.17 17.69
N SER A 11 26.18 -8.03 18.67
CA SER A 11 27.17 -8.96 19.25
C SER A 11 27.65 -10.03 18.25
N LYS A 12 26.90 -10.26 17.17
CA LYS A 12 27.31 -11.10 16.02
C LYS A 12 28.07 -10.32 14.94
N GLY A 13 28.40 -9.05 15.17
CA GLY A 13 29.13 -8.20 14.23
C GLY A 13 28.28 -7.62 13.10
N ILE A 14 26.94 -7.68 13.19
CA ILE A 14 26.06 -7.06 12.20
C ILE A 14 25.97 -5.56 12.45
N ASN A 15 26.17 -4.76 11.40
CA ASN A 15 26.01 -3.31 11.46
C ASN A 15 24.51 -2.93 11.51
N ILE A 16 23.97 -2.81 12.72
CA ILE A 16 22.57 -2.50 12.98
C ILE A 16 22.45 -1.43 14.06
N HIS A 17 21.51 -0.49 13.86
CA HIS A 17 21.24 0.60 14.79
C HIS A 17 19.77 0.61 15.19
N TYR A 18 19.50 0.70 16.48
CA TYR A 18 18.16 0.91 17.03
C TYR A 18 17.96 2.39 17.35
N GLN A 19 16.87 2.99 16.86
CA GLN A 19 16.56 4.40 17.04
C GLN A 19 15.12 4.59 17.48
N VAL A 20 14.92 5.49 18.45
CA VAL A 20 13.61 5.88 19.00
C VAL A 20 13.48 7.40 18.92
N ARG A 21 12.23 7.86 18.88
CA ARG A 21 11.88 9.29 18.87
C ARG A 21 10.86 9.58 19.95
N ASP A 22 10.95 10.75 20.55
CA ASP A 22 10.14 11.12 21.73
C ASP A 22 8.70 11.50 21.40
N ASN A 23 8.37 11.61 20.11
CA ASN A 23 7.04 11.98 19.65
C ASN A 23 6.61 11.13 18.45
N ARG A 24 5.29 11.11 18.19
CA ARG A 24 4.70 10.37 17.06
C ARG A 24 4.42 11.23 15.83
N LYS A 25 4.83 12.51 15.80
CA LYS A 25 4.56 13.46 14.71
C LYS A 25 5.00 12.90 13.36
N GLY A 26 4.14 13.00 12.34
CA GLY A 26 4.44 12.50 11.00
C GLY A 26 4.51 10.97 10.85
N TYR A 27 4.26 10.21 11.91
CA TYR A 27 4.21 8.74 11.91
C TYR A 27 5.41 8.11 11.17
N LYS A 28 5.17 7.36 10.08
CA LYS A 28 6.22 6.68 9.30
C LYS A 28 7.14 7.66 8.60
N ALA A 29 6.58 8.68 7.94
CA ALA A 29 7.38 9.69 7.24
C ALA A 29 8.27 10.50 8.21
N GLY A 30 7.74 10.83 9.39
CA GLY A 30 8.52 11.46 10.47
C GLY A 30 9.66 10.57 10.97
N ALA A 31 9.40 9.27 11.18
CA ALA A 31 10.43 8.32 11.59
C ALA A 31 11.54 8.16 10.54
N LEU A 32 11.17 8.06 9.25
CA LEU A 32 12.15 8.01 8.15
C LEU A 32 12.97 9.31 8.08
N LYS A 33 12.33 10.47 8.25
CA LYS A 33 13.02 11.76 8.25
C LYS A 33 14.05 11.86 9.37
N GLU A 34 13.70 11.49 10.60
CA GLU A 34 14.65 11.50 11.71
C GLU A 34 15.75 10.45 11.53
N GLY A 35 15.40 9.25 11.06
CA GLY A 35 16.36 8.17 10.82
C GLY A 35 17.44 8.53 9.79
N LEU A 36 17.10 9.32 8.77
CA LEU A 36 18.06 9.78 7.76
C LEU A 36 18.99 10.92 8.23
N LYS A 37 18.78 11.50 9.42
CA LYS A 37 19.67 12.54 9.96
C LYS A 37 20.92 11.99 10.63
N HIS A 38 20.93 10.70 10.97
CA HIS A 38 22.09 10.09 11.61
C HIS A 38 23.28 10.00 10.64
N ASP A 39 24.49 10.15 11.17
CA ASP A 39 25.69 10.27 10.34
C ASP A 39 25.99 8.99 9.55
N TYR A 40 25.69 7.81 10.11
CA TYR A 40 25.81 6.55 9.37
C TYR A 40 24.88 6.49 8.16
N ALA A 41 23.71 7.12 8.22
CA ALA A 41 22.77 7.13 7.09
C ALA A 41 23.23 8.09 5.98
N LYS A 42 23.88 9.21 6.35
CA LYS A 42 24.45 10.17 5.39
C LYS A 42 25.62 9.61 4.59
N GLN A 43 26.26 8.54 5.08
CA GLN A 43 27.36 7.86 4.39
C GLN A 43 26.86 6.89 3.31
N CYS A 44 25.57 6.56 3.31
CA CYS A 44 24.99 5.64 2.33
C CYS A 44 24.63 6.36 1.03
N GLU A 45 24.89 5.74 -0.12
CA GLU A 45 24.46 6.24 -1.43
C GLU A 45 22.97 5.95 -1.70
N TYR A 46 22.47 4.83 -1.15
CA TYR A 46 21.12 4.33 -1.34
C TYR A 46 20.44 4.08 0.00
N VAL A 47 19.13 4.29 0.05
CA VAL A 47 18.29 3.88 1.18
C VAL A 47 17.21 2.92 0.71
N VAL A 48 17.13 1.76 1.38
CA VAL A 48 16.04 0.81 1.21
C VAL A 48 15.07 0.92 2.37
N ILE A 49 13.77 0.82 2.07
CA ILE A 49 12.71 0.93 3.07
C ILE A 49 11.91 -0.35 3.08
N PHE A 50 11.85 -1.01 4.23
CA PHE A 50 10.98 -2.14 4.49
C PHE A 50 10.01 -1.83 5.63
N ASP A 51 8.74 -2.19 5.46
CA ASP A 51 7.82 -2.32 6.58
C ASP A 51 8.25 -3.50 7.47
N ALA A 52 7.97 -3.43 8.77
CA ALA A 52 8.48 -4.39 9.77
C ALA A 52 7.98 -5.85 9.55
N ASP A 53 6.90 -6.01 8.78
CA ASP A 53 6.30 -7.29 8.38
C ASP A 53 6.78 -7.78 7.00
N PHE A 54 7.60 -6.99 6.31
CA PHE A 54 8.10 -7.34 4.99
C PHE A 54 9.30 -8.28 5.10
N GLN A 55 9.26 -9.38 4.34
CA GLN A 55 10.32 -10.38 4.28
C GLN A 55 10.96 -10.32 2.88
N PRO A 56 12.02 -9.52 2.68
CA PRO A 56 12.70 -9.46 1.40
C PRO A 56 13.49 -10.75 1.14
N GLU A 57 13.59 -11.14 -0.13
CA GLU A 57 14.48 -12.22 -0.54
C GLU A 57 15.95 -11.84 -0.30
N PRO A 58 16.86 -12.79 0.01
CA PRO A 58 18.25 -12.49 0.33
C PRO A 58 19.02 -11.74 -0.77
N ASP A 59 18.58 -11.87 -2.03
CA ASP A 59 19.19 -11.25 -3.20
C ASP A 59 18.52 -9.94 -3.63
N PHE A 60 17.55 -9.42 -2.86
CA PHE A 60 16.79 -8.22 -3.21
C PHE A 60 17.68 -7.02 -3.58
N LEU A 61 18.74 -6.74 -2.80
CA LEU A 61 19.66 -5.63 -3.10
C LEU A 61 20.50 -5.91 -4.35
N THR A 62 20.97 -7.14 -4.53
CA THR A 62 21.72 -7.56 -5.72
C THR A 62 20.90 -7.44 -7.00
N GLN A 63 19.58 -7.62 -6.92
CA GLN A 63 18.69 -7.41 -8.06
C GLN A 63 18.33 -5.93 -8.30
N THR A 64 18.29 -5.10 -7.26
CA THR A 64 17.77 -3.72 -7.37
C THR A 64 18.84 -2.65 -7.57
N ILE A 65 19.98 -2.79 -6.88
CA ILE A 65 21.08 -1.79 -6.94
C ILE A 65 21.66 -1.63 -8.35
N PRO A 66 21.86 -2.68 -9.17
CA PRO A 66 22.41 -2.51 -10.51
C PRO A 66 21.62 -1.55 -11.39
N PHE A 67 20.30 -1.47 -11.27
CA PHE A 67 19.50 -0.50 -12.05
C PHE A 67 19.85 0.94 -11.70
N LEU A 68 20.03 1.25 -10.41
CA LEU A 68 20.43 2.58 -9.95
C LEU A 68 21.89 2.86 -10.28
N HIS A 69 22.77 1.88 -10.08
CA HIS A 69 24.21 2.08 -10.31
C HIS A 69 24.52 2.38 -11.78
N HIS A 70 23.92 1.64 -12.72
CA HIS A 70 24.16 1.82 -14.16
C HIS A 70 23.39 3.00 -14.77
N ASN A 71 22.38 3.54 -14.08
CA ASN A 71 21.61 4.68 -14.55
C ASN A 71 21.55 5.80 -13.49
N PRO A 72 22.40 6.83 -13.60
CA PRO A 72 22.44 7.92 -12.62
C PRO A 72 21.15 8.77 -12.62
N GLU A 73 20.35 8.75 -13.69
CA GLU A 73 19.08 9.48 -13.78
C GLU A 73 17.95 8.79 -13.01
N LEU A 74 18.11 7.53 -12.60
CA LEU A 74 17.11 6.83 -11.80
C LEU A 74 17.20 7.23 -10.32
N ALA A 75 16.06 7.65 -9.77
CA ALA A 75 15.89 8.03 -8.37
C ALA A 75 15.35 6.90 -7.49
N LEU A 76 14.57 5.97 -8.05
CA LEU A 76 13.84 4.93 -7.33
C LEU A 76 13.77 3.63 -8.12
N VAL A 77 14.03 2.52 -7.45
CA VAL A 77 13.63 1.17 -7.90
C VAL A 77 12.59 0.62 -6.93
N GLN A 78 11.41 0.29 -7.44
CA GLN A 78 10.34 -0.31 -6.64
C GLN A 78 10.26 -1.81 -6.92
N GLY A 79 10.45 -2.61 -5.87
CA GLY A 79 10.14 -4.04 -5.89
C GLY A 79 8.63 -4.30 -5.86
N ARG A 80 8.21 -5.30 -6.64
CA ARG A 80 6.83 -5.80 -6.65
C ARG A 80 6.51 -6.49 -5.33
N TRP A 81 5.31 -6.26 -4.80
CA TRP A 81 4.86 -6.97 -3.60
C TRP A 81 4.38 -8.38 -3.93
N LYS A 82 4.74 -9.33 -3.08
CA LYS A 82 4.20 -10.69 -3.05
C LYS A 82 3.67 -10.94 -1.65
N PHE A 83 2.50 -11.58 -1.56
CA PHE A 83 1.78 -11.73 -0.30
C PHE A 83 1.93 -13.15 0.24
N VAL A 84 2.53 -13.27 1.43
CA VAL A 84 2.76 -14.57 2.09
C VAL A 84 1.47 -15.20 2.61
N ASN A 85 0.50 -14.39 3.03
CA ASN A 85 -0.77 -14.82 3.64
C ASN A 85 -1.95 -14.85 2.65
N SER A 86 -1.68 -14.85 1.34
CA SER A 86 -2.72 -14.83 0.30
C SER A 86 -3.66 -16.02 0.38
N ASN A 87 -3.22 -17.17 0.93
CA ASN A 87 -4.02 -18.39 1.00
C ASN A 87 -4.74 -18.60 2.33
N ASP A 88 -4.51 -17.75 3.34
CA ASP A 88 -4.99 -17.93 4.72
C ASP A 88 -6.52 -17.97 4.83
N CYS A 89 -7.22 -17.12 4.07
CA CYS A 89 -8.68 -17.12 4.05
C CYS A 89 -9.23 -16.60 2.72
N LEU A 90 -10.55 -16.75 2.51
CA LEU A 90 -11.22 -16.26 1.31
C LEU A 90 -11.00 -14.75 1.10
N MET A 91 -10.98 -13.99 2.19
CA MET A 91 -10.76 -12.54 2.17
C MET A 91 -9.38 -12.17 1.60
N THR A 92 -8.30 -12.84 2.04
CA THR A 92 -6.95 -12.54 1.54
C THR A 92 -6.78 -12.95 0.07
N ARG A 93 -7.44 -14.05 -0.36
CA ARG A 93 -7.48 -14.46 -1.77
C ARG A 93 -8.20 -13.45 -2.67
N ILE A 94 -9.31 -12.90 -2.21
CA ILE A 94 -10.06 -11.87 -2.98
C ILE A 94 -9.24 -10.58 -3.06
N GLN A 95 -8.60 -10.15 -1.97
CA GLN A 95 -7.72 -8.97 -1.97
C GLN A 95 -6.53 -9.13 -2.92
N GLU A 96 -5.97 -10.34 -3.01
CA GLU A 96 -4.87 -10.64 -3.92
C GLU A 96 -5.26 -10.41 -5.39
N ILE A 97 -6.51 -10.69 -5.80
CA ILE A 97 -6.98 -10.43 -7.18
C ILE A 97 -6.81 -8.93 -7.52
N SER A 98 -7.36 -8.03 -6.70
CA SER A 98 -7.27 -6.58 -6.95
C SER A 98 -5.82 -6.08 -6.90
N LEU A 99 -5.02 -6.58 -5.96
CA LEU A 99 -3.65 -6.10 -5.77
C LEU A 99 -2.67 -6.64 -6.81
N ASN A 100 -2.82 -7.89 -7.26
CA ASN A 100 -1.96 -8.44 -8.31
C ASN A 100 -2.17 -7.72 -9.64
N TYR A 101 -3.39 -7.30 -9.97
CA TYR A 101 -3.61 -6.48 -11.17
C TYR A 101 -2.79 -5.17 -11.07
N HIS A 102 -2.88 -4.48 -9.94
CA HIS A 102 -2.10 -3.27 -9.71
C HIS A 102 -0.58 -3.50 -9.82
N PHE A 103 -0.06 -4.50 -9.11
CA PHE A 103 1.38 -4.72 -9.00
C PHE A 103 2.02 -5.43 -10.21
N LYS A 104 1.30 -6.34 -10.88
CA LYS A 104 1.84 -7.09 -12.03
C LYS A 104 1.53 -6.44 -13.37
N VAL A 105 0.42 -5.72 -13.48
CA VAL A 105 0.00 -5.15 -14.78
C VAL A 105 0.22 -3.65 -14.78
N GLU A 106 -0.40 -2.92 -13.85
CA GLU A 106 -0.37 -1.46 -13.91
C GLU A 106 1.01 -0.87 -13.62
N GLN A 107 1.69 -1.34 -12.56
CA GLN A 107 3.01 -0.83 -12.20
C GLN A 107 4.07 -1.20 -13.24
N GLU A 108 4.01 -2.42 -13.75
CA GLU A 108 4.93 -2.90 -14.79
C GLU A 108 4.76 -2.11 -16.09
N PHE A 109 3.51 -1.97 -16.57
CA PHE A 109 3.21 -1.16 -17.75
C PHE A 109 3.59 0.32 -17.55
N GLY A 110 3.34 0.87 -16.36
CA GLY A 110 3.76 2.21 -16.01
C GLY A 110 5.29 2.39 -16.07
N SER A 111 6.04 1.40 -15.61
CA SER A 111 7.50 1.40 -15.69
C SER A 111 8.00 1.34 -17.14
N ILE A 112 7.44 0.46 -17.96
CA ILE A 112 7.82 0.30 -19.38
C ILE A 112 7.54 1.58 -20.19
N THR A 113 6.46 2.29 -19.85
CA THR A 113 6.06 3.53 -20.54
C THR A 113 6.69 4.79 -19.94
N TYR A 114 7.62 4.66 -19.00
CA TYR A 114 8.23 5.78 -18.26
C TYR A 114 7.18 6.71 -17.62
N ALA A 115 6.04 6.15 -17.25
CA ALA A 115 4.95 6.88 -16.63
C ALA A 115 5.29 7.24 -15.18
N PHE A 116 4.62 8.29 -14.67
CA PHE A 116 4.74 8.63 -13.26
C PHE A 116 4.28 7.45 -12.38
N PHE A 117 5.16 7.05 -11.47
CA PHE A 117 4.95 6.00 -10.50
C PHE A 117 5.04 6.57 -9.08
N GLY A 118 4.17 6.11 -8.18
CA GLY A 118 4.17 6.52 -6.78
C GLY A 118 4.78 5.43 -5.89
N PHE A 119 5.74 5.78 -5.05
CA PHE A 119 6.34 4.86 -4.09
C PHE A 119 5.29 4.18 -3.18
N ASN A 120 5.32 2.86 -3.13
CA ASN A 120 4.33 2.06 -2.42
C ASN A 120 4.47 2.14 -0.88
N GLY A 121 5.59 2.69 -0.40
CA GLY A 121 5.89 2.85 1.03
C GLY A 121 6.84 1.79 1.59
N THR A 122 7.06 0.67 0.90
CA THR A 122 7.99 -0.40 1.28
C THR A 122 8.53 -1.09 0.02
N ALA A 123 9.61 -1.85 0.17
CA ALA A 123 10.32 -2.53 -0.91
C ALA A 123 10.79 -1.58 -2.01
N GLY A 124 11.15 -0.35 -1.65
CA GLY A 124 11.71 0.63 -2.57
C GLY A 124 13.12 1.01 -2.16
N VAL A 125 14.01 1.10 -3.15
CA VAL A 125 15.39 1.58 -3.01
C VAL A 125 15.48 2.95 -3.65
N TRP A 126 15.84 3.95 -2.85
CA TRP A 126 15.99 5.34 -3.28
C TRP A 126 17.45 5.74 -3.34
N ARG A 127 17.80 6.57 -4.31
CA ARG A 127 19.07 7.31 -4.31
C ARG A 127 18.99 8.43 -3.27
N MET A 128 19.95 8.50 -2.35
CA MET A 128 19.98 9.51 -1.29
C MET A 128 20.01 10.94 -1.85
N ALA A 129 20.83 11.18 -2.87
CA ALA A 129 20.92 12.48 -3.53
C ALA A 129 19.56 12.97 -4.09
N ALA A 130 18.73 12.07 -4.63
CA ALA A 130 17.40 12.43 -5.14
C ALA A 130 16.41 12.77 -4.01
N LEU A 131 16.51 12.09 -2.87
CA LEU A 131 15.73 12.43 -1.68
C LEU A 131 16.14 13.80 -1.12
N ASP A 132 17.44 14.08 -1.06
CA ASP A 132 17.97 15.37 -0.58
C ASP A 132 17.56 16.52 -1.50
N GLU A 133 17.67 16.36 -2.82
CA GLU A 133 17.21 17.35 -3.80
C GLU A 133 15.70 17.62 -3.69
N ALA A 134 14.91 16.60 -3.36
CA ALA A 134 13.47 16.71 -3.13
C ALA A 134 13.10 17.35 -1.78
N GLY A 135 14.06 17.58 -0.88
CA GLY A 135 13.84 18.12 0.46
C GLY A 135 13.40 17.08 1.50
N GLY A 136 13.63 15.80 1.21
CA GLY A 136 13.35 14.66 2.09
C GLY A 136 11.86 14.33 2.27
N TRP A 137 11.56 13.53 3.29
CA TRP A 137 10.20 13.06 3.57
C TRP A 137 9.32 14.17 4.15
N LYS A 138 8.24 14.53 3.44
CA LYS A 138 7.18 15.40 3.94
C LYS A 138 6.17 14.59 4.78
N ASP A 139 5.85 15.06 5.98
CA ASP A 139 4.98 14.40 6.95
C ASP A 139 3.48 14.76 6.82
N ARG A 140 3.10 15.46 5.75
CA ARG A 140 1.76 16.03 5.53
C ARG A 140 0.65 14.98 5.26
N THR A 141 1.00 13.72 4.98
CA THR A 141 0.08 12.61 4.66
C THR A 141 0.64 11.27 5.14
N THR A 142 -0.19 10.37 5.67
CA THR A 142 0.26 9.11 6.29
C THR A 142 -0.40 7.87 5.66
N VAL A 143 0.41 6.84 5.35
CA VAL A 143 -0.06 5.53 4.83
C VAL A 143 0.81 4.41 5.42
N LYS A 144 0.20 3.29 5.84
CA LYS A 144 0.87 2.09 6.39
C LYS A 144 0.24 0.83 5.78
N ASN A 145 1.02 -0.24 5.60
CA ASN A 145 0.61 -1.43 4.85
C ASN A 145 0.84 -2.74 5.63
N GLU A 146 -0.06 -3.70 5.36
CA GLU A 146 -0.11 -5.15 5.68
C GLU A 146 -1.41 -5.67 5.02
N LEU A 147 -1.56 -6.94 4.63
CA LEU A 147 -2.88 -7.43 4.19
C LEU A 147 -3.75 -7.78 5.41
N PRO A 148 -4.86 -7.06 5.66
CA PRO A 148 -5.72 -7.36 6.79
C PRO A 148 -6.62 -8.57 6.49
N SER A 149 -6.59 -9.57 7.39
CA SER A 149 -7.43 -10.77 7.33
C SER A 149 -8.89 -10.52 7.74
N VAL A 150 -9.17 -9.40 8.44
CA VAL A 150 -10.50 -9.03 8.94
C VAL A 150 -11.08 -7.85 8.15
N LEU A 151 -12.35 -7.97 7.73
CA LEU A 151 -13.03 -6.94 6.92
C LEU A 151 -12.99 -5.54 7.52
N LYS A 152 -13.09 -5.43 8.86
CA LYS A 152 -12.99 -4.14 9.57
C LYS A 152 -11.65 -3.47 9.30
N ALA A 153 -10.53 -4.19 9.50
CA ALA A 153 -9.19 -3.68 9.24
C ALA A 153 -8.97 -3.36 7.75
N TYR A 154 -9.52 -4.19 6.85
CA TYR A 154 -9.49 -3.92 5.41
C TYR A 154 -10.19 -2.63 5.01
N ARG A 155 -11.38 -2.36 5.56
CA ARG A 155 -12.11 -1.11 5.30
C ARG A 155 -11.30 0.11 5.74
N TYR A 156 -10.64 0.06 6.90
CA TYR A 156 -9.76 1.15 7.34
C TYR A 156 -8.53 1.33 6.45
N GLN A 157 -7.95 0.23 5.95
CA GLN A 157 -6.86 0.32 4.98
C GLN A 157 -7.32 0.96 3.67
N GLN A 158 -8.40 0.46 3.06
CA GLN A 158 -8.94 1.01 1.82
C GLN A 158 -9.35 2.48 1.96
N HIS A 159 -9.90 2.85 3.12
CA HIS A 159 -10.18 4.24 3.44
C HIS A 159 -8.91 5.09 3.37
N ARG A 160 -7.82 4.68 4.03
CA ARG A 160 -6.53 5.41 3.99
C ARG A 160 -5.94 5.47 2.58
N TRP A 161 -6.02 4.38 1.81
CA TRP A 161 -5.50 4.30 0.45
C TRP A 161 -6.29 5.11 -0.58
N SER A 162 -7.54 5.47 -0.28
CA SER A 162 -8.36 6.32 -1.14
C SER A 162 -8.34 7.78 -0.68
N CYS A 163 -8.52 8.00 0.63
CA CYS A 163 -8.54 9.33 1.26
C CYS A 163 -7.16 10.02 1.19
N GLY A 164 -6.08 9.27 1.43
CA GLY A 164 -4.71 9.81 1.44
C GLY A 164 -4.31 10.44 0.11
N PRO A 165 -4.38 9.72 -1.02
CA PRO A 165 -4.08 10.28 -2.34
C PRO A 165 -5.01 11.42 -2.76
N ALA A 166 -6.30 11.37 -2.39
CA ALA A 166 -7.25 12.45 -2.67
C ALA A 166 -6.89 13.75 -1.93
N ASN A 167 -6.54 13.66 -0.64
CA ASN A 167 -6.07 14.81 0.12
C ASN A 167 -4.70 15.29 -0.37
N LEU A 168 -3.81 14.37 -0.77
CA LEU A 168 -2.52 14.69 -1.36
C LEU A 168 -2.69 15.49 -2.66
N PHE A 169 -3.61 15.06 -3.54
CA PHE A 169 -3.91 15.78 -4.78
C PHE A 169 -4.26 17.24 -4.52
N ARG A 170 -5.23 17.47 -3.63
CA ARG A 170 -5.65 18.82 -3.22
C ARG A 170 -4.49 19.65 -2.68
N LYS A 171 -3.65 19.06 -1.83
CA LYS A 171 -2.50 19.76 -1.22
C LYS A 171 -1.39 20.07 -2.22
N MET A 172 -1.19 19.22 -3.23
CA MET A 172 -0.04 19.29 -4.13
C MET A 172 -0.35 19.93 -5.49
N ILE A 173 -1.61 20.14 -5.87
CA ILE A 173 -1.99 20.65 -7.20
C ILE A 173 -1.24 21.93 -7.58
N PHE A 174 -1.21 22.92 -6.67
CA PHE A 174 -0.52 24.18 -6.90
C PHE A 174 1.01 24.03 -6.90
N GLU A 175 1.57 23.18 -6.03
CA GLU A 175 3.02 22.90 -6.01
C GLU A 175 3.47 22.24 -7.32
N ILE A 176 2.69 21.30 -7.86
CA ILE A 176 2.96 20.62 -9.15
C ILE A 176 2.87 21.61 -10.31
N MET A 177 1.83 22.45 -10.35
CA MET A 177 1.66 23.44 -11.42
C MET A 177 2.81 24.46 -11.47
N ARG A 178 3.26 24.94 -10.30
CA ARG A 178 4.34 25.94 -10.17
C ARG A 178 5.75 25.38 -10.33
N ASN A 179 5.93 24.06 -10.40
CA ASN A 179 7.25 23.45 -10.50
C ASN A 179 7.87 23.68 -11.89
N ASN A 180 8.97 24.42 -12.00
CA ASN A 180 9.59 24.74 -13.28
C ASN A 180 10.59 23.68 -13.78
N ARG A 181 10.91 22.66 -12.97
CA ARG A 181 11.85 21.58 -13.35
C ARG A 181 11.20 20.47 -14.17
N VAL A 182 9.88 20.47 -14.30
CA VAL A 182 9.11 19.39 -14.95
C VAL A 182 8.35 19.95 -16.15
N THR A 183 8.40 19.24 -17.28
CA THR A 183 7.67 19.58 -18.51
C THR A 183 6.17 19.67 -18.28
N VAL A 184 5.48 20.53 -19.05
CA VAL A 184 4.02 20.71 -18.97
C VAL A 184 3.26 19.39 -19.17
N TRP A 185 3.68 18.53 -20.11
CA TRP A 185 3.03 17.25 -20.35
C TRP A 185 3.08 16.31 -19.14
N LYS A 186 4.22 16.20 -18.46
CA LYS A 186 4.34 15.43 -17.22
C LYS A 186 3.44 15.99 -16.12
N LYS A 187 3.28 17.31 -16.02
CA LYS A 187 2.34 17.93 -15.06
C LYS A 187 0.90 17.55 -15.37
N ILE A 188 0.49 17.67 -16.64
CA ILE A 188 -0.86 17.29 -17.08
C ILE A 188 -1.10 15.81 -16.79
N TYR A 189 -0.14 14.94 -17.13
CA TYR A 189 -0.25 13.51 -16.86
C TYR A 189 -0.43 13.22 -15.35
N VAL A 190 0.39 13.83 -14.50
CA VAL A 190 0.32 13.61 -13.04
C VAL A 190 -1.00 14.14 -12.47
N LEU A 191 -1.43 15.33 -12.86
CA LEU A 191 -2.65 15.95 -12.32
C LEU A 191 -3.91 15.26 -12.85
N TYR A 192 -3.99 15.05 -14.17
CA TYR A 192 -5.16 14.48 -14.82
C TYR A 192 -5.16 12.95 -14.71
N SER A 193 -4.20 12.25 -15.30
CA SER A 193 -4.25 10.80 -15.39
C SER A 193 -3.96 10.11 -14.05
N PHE A 194 -2.92 10.54 -13.33
CA PHE A 194 -2.53 9.89 -12.08
C PHE A 194 -3.39 10.27 -10.88
N PHE A 195 -3.68 11.56 -10.66
CA PHE A 195 -4.50 11.97 -9.52
C PHE A 195 -6.00 11.99 -9.86
N PHE A 196 -6.44 12.78 -10.83
CA PHE A 196 -7.86 12.97 -11.09
C PHE A 196 -8.55 11.68 -11.58
N VAL A 197 -8.09 11.10 -12.68
CA VAL A 197 -8.72 9.91 -13.27
C VAL A 197 -8.56 8.72 -12.34
N ARG A 198 -7.32 8.37 -11.97
CA ARG A 198 -7.04 7.12 -11.23
C ARG A 198 -7.46 7.16 -9.75
N LYS A 199 -7.32 8.30 -9.05
CA LYS A 199 -7.64 8.37 -7.60
C LYS A 199 -9.03 8.93 -7.30
N ILE A 200 -9.70 9.54 -8.27
CA ILE A 200 -11.04 10.11 -8.08
C ILE A 200 -12.06 9.49 -9.03
N VAL A 201 -11.94 9.72 -10.33
CA VAL A 201 -12.95 9.30 -11.32
C VAL A 201 -13.16 7.79 -11.29
N ALA A 202 -12.09 7.00 -11.24
CA ALA A 202 -12.18 5.54 -11.23
C ALA A 202 -13.01 5.01 -10.04
N HIS A 203 -12.93 5.68 -8.87
CA HIS A 203 -13.69 5.27 -7.68
C HIS A 203 -15.17 5.60 -7.84
N ILE A 204 -15.46 6.81 -8.33
CA ILE A 204 -16.83 7.26 -8.62
C ILE A 204 -17.48 6.36 -9.68
N VAL A 205 -16.77 6.10 -10.79
CA VAL A 205 -17.26 5.21 -11.87
C VAL A 205 -17.53 3.81 -11.34
N ALA A 206 -16.60 3.24 -10.56
CA ALA A 206 -16.82 1.94 -9.95
C ALA A 206 -18.07 1.96 -9.06
N PHE A 207 -18.23 2.95 -8.18
CA PHE A 207 -19.41 3.08 -7.33
C PHE A 207 -20.70 3.23 -8.13
N THR A 208 -20.73 4.06 -9.18
CA THR A 208 -21.91 4.23 -10.02
C THR A 208 -22.27 2.93 -10.73
N LEU A 209 -21.30 2.22 -11.32
CA LEU A 209 -21.57 0.95 -12.00
C LEU A 209 -22.08 -0.12 -11.03
N TYR A 210 -21.35 -0.34 -9.95
CA TYR A 210 -21.55 -1.46 -9.03
C TYR A 210 -22.69 -1.22 -8.02
N CYS A 211 -22.83 0.00 -7.49
CA CYS A 211 -23.81 0.30 -6.45
C CYS A 211 -25.07 1.01 -6.96
N ILE A 212 -25.08 1.57 -8.18
CA ILE A 212 -26.25 2.28 -8.71
C ILE A 212 -26.80 1.56 -9.94
N MET A 213 -26.02 1.41 -11.00
CA MET A 213 -26.51 0.89 -12.28
C MET A 213 -26.95 -0.57 -12.18
N ILE A 214 -26.12 -1.45 -11.62
CA ILE A 214 -26.49 -2.87 -11.49
C ILE A 214 -27.75 -3.03 -10.62
N PRO A 215 -27.83 -2.49 -9.38
CA PRO A 215 -29.05 -2.60 -8.58
C PRO A 215 -30.28 -1.96 -9.24
N ALA A 216 -30.16 -0.80 -9.87
CA ALA A 216 -31.28 -0.15 -10.55
C ALA A 216 -31.81 -1.01 -11.70
N SER A 217 -30.92 -1.61 -12.51
CA SER A 217 -31.32 -2.48 -13.62
C SER A 217 -32.02 -3.78 -13.18
N VAL A 218 -31.78 -4.24 -11.96
CA VAL A 218 -32.35 -5.49 -11.42
C VAL A 218 -33.62 -5.22 -10.62
N LEU A 219 -33.66 -4.13 -9.85
CA LEU A 219 -34.72 -3.83 -8.89
C LEU A 219 -35.84 -2.95 -9.45
N VAL A 220 -35.58 -2.20 -10.52
CA VAL A 220 -36.54 -1.26 -11.12
C VAL A 220 -36.73 -1.64 -12.59
N PRO A 221 -37.74 -2.47 -12.92
CA PRO A 221 -37.99 -2.95 -14.28
C PRO A 221 -38.19 -1.83 -15.32
N GLU A 222 -38.63 -0.65 -14.88
CA GLU A 222 -38.85 0.52 -15.73
C GLU A 222 -37.54 1.22 -16.14
N VAL A 223 -36.43 0.96 -15.44
CA VAL A 223 -35.14 1.59 -15.70
C VAL A 223 -34.39 0.80 -16.77
N MET A 224 -34.52 1.25 -18.02
CA MET A 224 -33.83 0.67 -19.17
C MET A 224 -32.39 1.19 -19.27
N ILE A 225 -31.45 0.48 -18.67
CA ILE A 225 -30.02 0.80 -18.77
C ILE A 225 -29.38 0.02 -19.93
N PRO A 226 -28.57 0.65 -20.80
CA PRO A 226 -27.93 -0.04 -21.92
C PRO A 226 -27.07 -1.24 -21.48
N THR A 227 -27.16 -2.35 -22.23
CA THR A 227 -26.43 -3.59 -21.94
C THR A 227 -24.92 -3.40 -21.91
N TRP A 228 -24.38 -2.47 -22.71
CA TRP A 228 -22.93 -2.21 -22.72
C TRP A 228 -22.43 -1.67 -21.37
N SER A 229 -23.24 -0.93 -20.62
CA SER A 229 -22.82 -0.34 -19.35
C SER A 229 -23.07 -1.27 -18.16
N THR A 230 -24.15 -2.06 -18.17
CA THR A 230 -24.49 -2.97 -17.06
C THR A 230 -23.81 -4.33 -17.16
N ILE A 231 -23.52 -4.80 -18.38
CA ILE A 231 -22.93 -6.13 -18.59
C ILE A 231 -21.51 -6.01 -19.12
N TYR A 232 -21.30 -5.37 -20.28
CA TYR A 232 -20.00 -5.43 -20.96
C TYR A 232 -18.89 -4.75 -20.16
N ILE A 233 -19.10 -3.52 -19.68
CA ILE A 233 -18.08 -2.80 -18.90
C ILE A 233 -17.69 -3.55 -17.61
N PRO A 234 -18.61 -3.93 -16.70
CA PRO A 234 -18.26 -4.67 -15.49
C PRO A 234 -17.59 -6.01 -15.80
N THR A 235 -18.05 -6.72 -16.82
CA THR A 235 -17.44 -8.01 -17.25
C THR A 235 -16.00 -7.79 -17.71
N ILE A 236 -15.75 -6.79 -18.56
CA ILE A 236 -14.40 -6.47 -19.04
C ILE A 236 -13.48 -6.09 -17.88
N ILE A 237 -13.93 -5.21 -16.98
CA ILE A 237 -13.16 -4.81 -15.78
C ILE A 237 -12.82 -6.03 -14.93
N THR A 238 -13.78 -6.93 -14.76
CA THR A 238 -13.63 -8.14 -13.95
C THR A 238 -12.62 -9.11 -14.58
N LEU A 239 -12.72 -9.35 -15.89
CA LEU A 239 -11.78 -10.19 -16.63
C LEU A 239 -10.36 -9.61 -16.58
N ILE A 240 -10.22 -8.30 -16.78
CA ILE A 240 -8.94 -7.59 -16.70
C ILE A 240 -8.31 -7.78 -15.31
N ASN A 241 -9.06 -7.58 -14.22
CA ASN A 241 -8.53 -7.80 -12.87
C ASN A 241 -8.16 -9.27 -12.62
N ALA A 242 -8.93 -10.21 -13.15
CA ALA A 242 -8.66 -11.64 -13.01
C ALA A 242 -7.36 -12.07 -13.71
N THR A 243 -6.90 -11.36 -14.75
CA THR A 243 -5.63 -11.68 -15.44
C THR A 243 -4.41 -11.66 -14.51
N GLY A 244 -4.42 -10.82 -13.47
CA GLY A 244 -3.32 -10.75 -12.49
C GLY A 244 -3.20 -12.00 -11.60
N THR A 245 -4.28 -12.77 -11.47
CA THR A 245 -4.38 -13.96 -10.61
C THR A 245 -5.23 -15.07 -11.25
N PRO A 246 -4.76 -15.72 -12.34
CA PRO A 246 -5.54 -16.73 -13.06
C PRO A 246 -6.00 -17.90 -12.18
N ARG A 247 -5.17 -18.29 -11.19
CA ARG A 247 -5.48 -19.35 -10.22
C ARG A 247 -6.75 -19.10 -9.40
N SER A 248 -7.15 -17.84 -9.23
CA SER A 248 -8.29 -17.42 -8.41
C SER A 248 -9.50 -17.03 -9.26
N PHE A 249 -9.53 -17.40 -10.56
CA PHE A 249 -10.63 -17.07 -11.46
C PHE A 249 -12.00 -17.57 -10.95
N TYR A 250 -12.02 -18.72 -10.28
CA TYR A 250 -13.23 -19.26 -9.66
C TYR A 250 -13.83 -18.37 -8.54
N LEU A 251 -13.06 -17.42 -8.01
CA LEU A 251 -13.49 -16.45 -6.98
C LEU A 251 -14.05 -15.15 -7.56
N VAL A 252 -14.07 -14.99 -8.89
CA VAL A 252 -14.47 -13.76 -9.57
C VAL A 252 -15.88 -13.29 -9.16
N VAL A 253 -16.84 -14.19 -8.99
CA VAL A 253 -18.20 -13.83 -8.55
C VAL A 253 -18.18 -13.20 -7.16
N PHE A 254 -17.44 -13.79 -6.22
CA PHE A 254 -17.25 -13.24 -4.88
C PHE A 254 -16.48 -11.92 -4.90
N TRP A 255 -15.52 -11.78 -5.81
CA TRP A 255 -14.78 -10.54 -6.02
C TRP A 255 -15.69 -9.41 -6.49
N VAL A 256 -16.62 -9.65 -7.43
CA VAL A 256 -17.59 -8.64 -7.86
C VAL A 256 -18.46 -8.16 -6.70
N LEU A 257 -18.99 -9.10 -5.89
CA LEU A 257 -19.75 -8.76 -4.68
C LEU A 257 -18.91 -7.95 -3.68
N PHE A 258 -17.64 -8.31 -3.53
CA PHE A 258 -16.72 -7.60 -2.67
C PHE A 258 -16.43 -6.17 -3.18
N GLU A 259 -16.22 -6.02 -4.49
CA GLU A 259 -16.00 -4.71 -5.13
C GLU A 259 -17.24 -3.81 -5.06
N ASN A 260 -18.46 -4.36 -5.05
CA ASN A 260 -19.67 -3.58 -4.73
C ASN A 260 -19.53 -2.88 -3.38
N VAL A 261 -19.16 -3.61 -2.32
CA VAL A 261 -19.00 -3.02 -0.98
C VAL A 261 -17.79 -2.06 -0.93
N MET A 262 -16.70 -2.43 -1.59
CA MET A 262 -15.48 -1.63 -1.53
C MET A 262 -15.53 -0.35 -2.35
N SER A 263 -16.23 -0.35 -3.48
CA SER A 263 -16.42 0.86 -4.30
C SER A 263 -17.12 1.97 -3.51
N LEU A 264 -18.15 1.64 -2.72
CA LEU A 264 -18.80 2.58 -1.80
C LEU A 264 -17.80 3.13 -0.76
N HIS A 265 -17.03 2.26 -0.09
CA HIS A 265 -16.08 2.69 0.93
C HIS A 265 -14.96 3.57 0.37
N ARG A 266 -14.41 3.19 -0.78
CA ARG A 266 -13.36 3.92 -1.47
C ARG A 266 -13.87 5.28 -1.97
N THR A 267 -15.06 5.35 -2.57
CA THR A 267 -15.68 6.61 -3.01
C THR A 267 -15.95 7.55 -1.84
N LYS A 268 -16.55 7.05 -0.76
CA LYS A 268 -16.75 7.84 0.47
C LYS A 268 -15.42 8.38 1.01
N ALA A 269 -14.38 7.55 1.05
CA ALA A 269 -13.05 7.95 1.50
C ALA A 269 -12.41 9.01 0.61
N THR A 270 -12.56 8.90 -0.71
CA THR A 270 -12.09 9.90 -1.67
C THR A 270 -12.75 11.25 -1.43
N PHE A 271 -14.08 11.30 -1.27
CA PHE A 271 -14.77 12.55 -0.96
C PHE A 271 -14.34 13.15 0.39
N ILE A 272 -14.17 12.31 1.42
CA ILE A 272 -13.63 12.74 2.72
C ILE A 272 -12.25 13.40 2.53
N GLY A 273 -11.36 12.77 1.75
CA GLY A 273 -10.02 13.30 1.46
C GLY A 273 -10.02 14.60 0.65
N LEU A 274 -10.93 14.74 -0.32
CA LEU A 274 -11.05 15.95 -1.15
C LEU A 274 -11.60 17.14 -0.36
N PHE A 275 -12.58 16.91 0.52
CA PHE A 275 -13.28 17.98 1.24
C PHE A 275 -12.78 18.21 2.67
N GLU A 276 -11.74 17.48 3.12
CA GLU A 276 -11.15 17.64 4.45
C GLU A 276 -12.17 17.55 5.61
N THR A 277 -13.13 16.63 5.50
CA THR A 277 -14.10 16.41 6.58
C THR A 277 -13.42 15.75 7.79
N GLN A 278 -14.02 15.85 8.99
CA GLN A 278 -13.40 15.55 10.30
C GLN A 278 -12.61 14.23 10.43
N ARG A 279 -12.80 13.26 9.52
CA ARG A 279 -12.16 11.94 9.57
C ARG A 279 -10.85 11.80 8.77
N VAL A 280 -10.41 12.82 8.03
CA VAL A 280 -9.20 12.72 7.18
C VAL A 280 -7.93 12.39 7.97
N ASN A 281 -7.85 12.85 9.21
CA ASN A 281 -6.70 12.64 10.09
C ASN A 281 -6.93 11.55 11.14
N GLU A 282 -8.08 10.86 11.10
CA GLU A 282 -8.42 9.81 12.06
C GLU A 282 -7.54 8.58 11.82
N TRP A 283 -6.54 8.39 12.69
CA TRP A 283 -5.62 7.27 12.61
C TRP A 283 -6.03 6.16 13.59
N VAL A 284 -6.64 5.11 13.06
CA VAL A 284 -6.93 3.89 13.82
C VAL A 284 -5.78 2.90 13.62
N VAL A 285 -5.12 2.50 14.71
CA VAL A 285 -4.12 1.42 14.70
C VAL A 285 -4.84 0.15 14.24
N THR A 286 -4.32 -0.51 13.21
CA THR A 286 -4.75 -1.87 12.86
C THR A 286 -3.78 -2.83 13.54
N GLU A 287 -4.31 -3.77 14.32
CA GLU A 287 -3.50 -4.84 14.92
C GLU A 287 -2.91 -5.71 13.82
N LYS A 288 -1.59 -5.90 13.88
CA LYS A 288 -0.80 -6.69 12.93
C LYS A 288 -0.70 -8.13 13.45
N HIS A 289 -0.91 -9.13 12.60
CA HIS A 289 -0.94 -10.56 13.02
C HIS A 289 0.42 -11.11 13.50
N GLY A 290 1.52 -10.38 13.29
CA GLY A 290 2.82 -10.72 13.85
C GLY A 290 2.81 -10.85 15.38
N ASP A 291 1.99 -10.07 16.08
CA ASP A 291 1.85 -10.15 17.55
C ASP A 291 0.95 -11.31 18.00
N ALA A 292 -0.09 -11.65 17.23
CA ALA A 292 -1.01 -12.74 17.59
C ALA A 292 -0.36 -14.13 17.49
N THR A 293 0.55 -14.30 16.55
CA THR A 293 1.31 -15.55 16.38
C THR A 293 2.35 -15.70 17.49
N ARG A 294 3.02 -14.61 17.90
CA ARG A 294 3.89 -14.61 19.09
C ARG A 294 3.12 -14.91 20.37
N HIS A 295 1.95 -14.31 20.58
CA HIS A 295 1.12 -14.64 21.74
C HIS A 295 0.67 -16.10 21.78
N LYS A 296 0.33 -16.72 20.64
CA LYS A 296 0.03 -18.16 20.58
C LYS A 296 1.26 -19.03 20.89
N THR A 297 2.42 -18.67 20.35
CA THR A 297 3.67 -19.42 20.60
C THR A 297 4.18 -19.24 22.03
N GLU A 298 4.05 -18.05 22.61
CA GLU A 298 4.38 -17.76 24.02
C GLU A 298 3.39 -18.45 24.98
N LEU A 299 2.09 -18.47 24.68
CA LEU A 299 1.09 -19.21 25.46
C LEU A 299 1.33 -20.73 25.39
N GLN A 300 1.72 -21.27 24.23
CA GLN A 300 2.09 -22.69 24.09
C GLN A 300 3.41 -23.04 24.81
N GLN A 301 4.42 -22.17 24.74
CA GLN A 301 5.67 -22.37 25.48
C GLN A 301 5.47 -22.28 27.00
N THR A 302 4.64 -21.34 27.46
CA THR A 302 4.32 -21.17 28.89
C THR A 302 3.47 -22.35 29.40
N GLN A 303 2.51 -22.85 28.61
CA GLN A 303 1.73 -24.04 28.97
C GLN A 303 2.54 -25.34 28.94
N SER A 304 3.54 -25.48 28.05
CA SER A 304 4.41 -26.66 28.05
C SER A 304 5.40 -26.67 29.22
N ARG A 305 5.81 -25.51 29.72
CA ARG A 305 6.69 -25.39 30.90
C ARG A 305 6.00 -25.70 32.24
N PHE A 306 4.67 -25.70 32.29
CA PHE A 306 3.90 -25.93 33.53
C PHE A 306 3.33 -27.35 33.69
N LYS A 307 3.76 -28.33 32.87
CA LYS A 307 3.35 -29.74 33.00
C LYS A 307 4.53 -30.70 32.88
N ILE A 308 5.42 -30.73 33.88
CA ILE A 308 6.15 -31.93 34.31
C ILE A 308 6.60 -31.66 35.75
N GLY A 309 6.09 -32.45 36.70
CA GLY A 309 6.61 -32.53 38.07
C GLY A 309 5.68 -31.99 39.15
N GLU A 310 4.66 -32.77 39.52
CA GLU A 310 4.17 -32.91 40.91
C GLU A 310 3.01 -33.92 40.95
N ARG A 311 3.36 -35.20 41.07
CA ARG A 311 2.48 -36.28 41.55
C ARG A 311 3.35 -37.39 42.17
N TYR A 312 3.80 -37.16 43.39
CA TYR A 312 4.11 -38.20 44.38
C TYR A 312 4.03 -37.55 45.77
N ILE A 313 2.93 -37.80 46.47
CA ILE A 313 2.78 -38.39 47.82
C ILE A 313 1.28 -38.54 48.08
#